data_AF-A0A380WMP7-F1
#
_entry.id   AF-A0A380WMP7-F1
#
_cell.length_a   1.000
_cell.length_b   1.000
_cell.length_c   1.000
_cell.angle_alpha   90.00
_cell.angle_beta   90.00
_cell.angle_gamma   90.00
#
_symmetry.space_group_name_H-M   'P 1'
#
loop_
_entity.id
_entity.type
_entity.pdbx_description
1 polymer ?
#
loop_
_entity_poly.entity_id
_entity_poly.type
_entity_poly.pdbx_seq_one_letter_code
_entity_poly.pdbx_strand_id
1 'polypeptide(L)'
;MLRGGLLALQAAATSDGRTFPLDVLGAESAGMIGYVIEQELGNLLKERLFATLLTQVKVDPRDPAFDPSDQAYRPDLTQRLERFD
;
A
#
# COMPACT_ATOMS: atom_id res chain seq x y z
N MET A 1 -0.96 18.97 9.99
CA MET A 1 -1.93 17.89 10.27
C MET A 1 -1.39 16.62 9.64
N LEU A 2 -0.50 15.91 10.36
CA LEU A 2 0.13 14.66 9.90
C LEU A 2 -0.69 13.49 10.44
N ARG A 3 -1.63 12.96 9.64
CA ARG A 3 -2.32 11.68 9.92
C ARG A 3 -1.78 10.58 8.99
N GLY A 4 -0.46 10.55 8.82
CA GLY A 4 0.20 9.55 8.01
C GLY A 4 0.64 8.37 8.85
N GLY A 5 0.08 7.19 8.61
CA GLY A 5 0.38 5.99 9.41
C GLY A 5 -0.62 5.70 10.53
N LEU A 6 -1.85 6.22 10.43
CA LEU A 6 -2.89 5.89 11.42
C LEU A 6 -3.29 4.42 11.32
N LEU A 7 -3.37 3.81 10.13
CA LEU A 7 -3.71 2.38 10.03
C LEU A 7 -2.54 1.51 10.51
N ALA A 8 -1.30 1.87 10.20
CA ALA A 8 -0.11 1.20 10.73
C ALA A 8 -0.03 1.30 12.26
N LEU A 9 -0.31 2.48 12.84
CA LEU A 9 -0.38 2.67 14.28
C LEU A 9 -1.57 1.94 14.91
N GLN A 10 -2.73 1.90 14.23
CA GLN A 10 -3.88 1.13 14.68
C GLN A 10 -3.58 -0.37 14.68
N ALA A 11 -2.92 -0.90 13.64
CA ALA A 11 -2.46 -2.29 13.59
C ALA A 11 -1.49 -2.62 14.74
N ALA A 12 -0.55 -1.72 15.03
CA ALA A 12 0.40 -1.88 16.13
C ALA A 12 -0.24 -1.69 17.53
N ALA A 13 -1.31 -0.90 17.64
CA ALA A 13 -1.99 -0.56 18.90
C ALA A 13 -3.18 -1.47 19.23
N THR A 14 -3.68 -2.28 18.30
CA THR A 14 -4.72 -3.27 18.57
C THR A 14 -4.14 -4.52 19.24
N SER A 15 -4.48 -4.72 20.51
CA SER A 15 -4.26 -5.98 21.27
C SER A 15 -5.10 -7.18 20.75
N ASP A 16 -5.98 -6.93 19.77
CA ASP A 16 -6.86 -7.91 19.12
C ASP A 16 -6.21 -8.65 17.93
N GLY A 17 -4.94 -8.38 17.60
CA GLY A 17 -4.23 -9.08 16.52
C GLY A 17 -4.76 -8.81 15.10
N ARG A 18 -5.53 -7.74 14.89
CA ARG A 18 -6.03 -7.33 13.57
C ARG A 18 -4.92 -6.60 12.79
N THR A 19 -4.04 -7.38 12.18
CA THR A 19 -3.04 -6.86 11.22
C THR A 19 -3.75 -6.50 9.92
N PHE A 20 -3.60 -5.26 9.45
CA PHE A 20 -4.04 -4.92 8.09
C PHE A 20 -3.13 -5.62 7.08
N PRO A 21 -3.68 -6.20 6.00
CA PRO A 21 -2.86 -6.82 4.97
C PRO A 21 -2.00 -5.77 4.27
N LEU A 22 -0.83 -6.19 3.78
CA LEU A 22 0.19 -5.26 3.27
C LEU A 22 -0.28 -4.48 2.03
N ASP A 23 -1.20 -5.03 1.24
CA ASP A 23 -1.82 -4.34 0.11
C ASP A 23 -2.59 -3.08 0.55
N VAL A 24 -3.33 -3.16 1.66
CA VAL A 24 -4.06 -2.04 2.25
C VAL A 24 -3.09 -0.99 2.81
N LEU A 25 -2.04 -1.43 3.51
CA LEU A 25 -1.00 -0.52 4.04
C LEU A 25 -0.21 0.16 2.89
N GLY A 26 0.06 -0.57 1.82
CA GLY A 26 0.69 -0.06 0.60
C GLY A 26 -0.20 0.99 -0.09
N ALA A 27 -1.50 0.74 -0.19
CA ALA A 27 -2.46 1.69 -0.74
C ALA A 27 -2.60 2.97 0.09
N GLU A 28 -2.63 2.88 1.43
CA GLU A 28 -2.62 4.04 2.33
C GLU A 28 -1.36 4.90 2.09
N SER A 29 -0.19 4.25 2.08
CA SER A 29 1.09 4.92 1.88
C SER A 29 1.18 5.61 0.52
N ALA A 30 0.72 4.94 -0.54
CA ALA A 30 0.69 5.50 -1.89
C ALA A 30 -0.22 6.74 -1.98
N GLY A 31 -1.40 6.71 -1.36
CA GLY A 31 -2.31 7.86 -1.32
C GLY A 31 -1.70 9.06 -0.57
N MET A 32 -1.03 8.81 0.55
CA MET A 32 -0.35 9.86 1.31
C MET A 32 0.81 10.50 0.54
N ILE A 33 1.67 9.68 -0.07
CA ILE A 33 2.81 10.16 -0.85
C ILE A 33 2.31 10.94 -2.08
N GLY A 34 1.32 10.39 -2.78
CA GLY A 34 0.71 11.05 -3.94
C GLY A 34 0.12 12.41 -3.60
N TYR A 35 -0.62 12.51 -2.48
CA TYR A 35 -1.15 13.78 -2.01
C TYR A 35 -0.07 14.85 -1.78
N VAL A 36 1.05 14.49 -1.15
CA VAL A 36 2.15 15.44 -0.92
C VAL A 36 2.74 15.91 -2.26
N ILE A 37 2.98 14.97 -3.18
CA ILE A 37 3.50 15.30 -4.52
C ILE A 37 2.54 16.21 -5.29
N GLU A 38 1.24 15.91 -5.28
CA GLU A 38 0.22 16.75 -5.91
C GLU A 38 0.21 18.17 -5.38
N GLN A 39 0.29 18.33 -4.05
CA GLN A 39 0.32 19.66 -3.43
C GLN A 39 1.55 20.44 -3.86
N GLU A 40 2.73 19.83 -3.82
CA GLU A 40 3.98 20.51 -4.22
C GLU A 40 3.98 20.86 -5.72
N LEU A 41 3.51 19.96 -6.58
CA LEU A 41 3.39 20.23 -8.02
C LEU A 41 2.32 21.29 -8.33
N GLY A 42 1.18 21.26 -7.64
CA GLY A 42 0.12 22.26 -7.77
C GLY A 42 0.56 23.66 -7.31
N ASN A 43 1.41 23.72 -6.27
CA ASN A 43 2.00 24.98 -5.81
C ASN A 43 2.96 25.59 -6.84
N LEU A 44 3.74 24.75 -7.53
CA LEU A 44 4.69 25.17 -8.56
C LEU A 44 4.02 25.49 -9.91
N LEU A 45 3.01 24.72 -10.30
CA LEU A 45 2.39 24.76 -11.64
C LEU A 45 0.88 25.04 -11.55
N LYS A 46 0.53 26.29 -11.25
CA LYS A 46 -0.84 26.73 -10.90
C LYS A 46 -1.92 26.52 -11.97
N GLU A 47 -1.55 26.34 -13.24
CA GLU A 47 -2.49 26.14 -14.35
C GLU A 47 -2.57 24.67 -14.84
N ARG A 48 -1.99 23.74 -14.06
CA ARG A 48 -2.00 22.31 -14.34
C ARG A 48 -2.78 21.57 -13.26
N LEU A 49 -3.53 20.56 -13.68
CA LEU A 49 -4.23 19.65 -12.77
C LEU A 49 -3.38 18.40 -12.57
N PHE A 50 -3.26 17.97 -11.33
CA PHE A 50 -2.55 16.75 -10.94
C PHE A 50 -3.53 15.81 -10.24
N ALA A 51 -3.30 14.51 -10.42
CA ALA A 51 -4.10 13.47 -9.78
C ALA A 51 -3.22 12.24 -9.50
N THR A 52 -3.50 11.61 -8.38
CA THR A 52 -2.88 10.39 -7.88
C THR A 52 -3.87 9.29 -8.12
N LEU A 53 -3.42 8.30 -8.89
CA LEU A 53 -4.21 7.12 -9.18
C LEU A 53 -3.63 5.95 -8.38
N LEU A 54 -4.43 5.44 -7.45
CA LEU A 54 -4.10 4.19 -6.80
C LEU A 54 -4.06 3.08 -7.85
N THR A 55 -2.96 2.33 -7.86
CA THR A 55 -2.69 1.34 -8.88
C THR A 55 -2.58 -0.03 -8.24
N GLN A 56 -3.27 -1.01 -8.83
CA GLN A 56 -3.11 -2.42 -8.49
C GLN A 56 -2.28 -3.09 -9.59
N VAL A 57 -1.25 -3.83 -9.20
CA VAL A 57 -0.38 -4.54 -10.14
C VAL A 57 -0.73 -6.02 -10.08
N LYS A 58 -1.15 -6.59 -11.22
CA LYS A 58 -1.37 -8.02 -11.33
C LYS A 58 -0.03 -8.74 -11.41
N VAL A 59 0.12 -9.79 -10.61
CA VAL A 59 1.31 -10.65 -10.55
C VAL A 59 0.94 -12.08 -10.93
N ASP A 60 1.89 -12.88 -11.44
CA ASP A 60 1.67 -14.31 -11.69
C ASP A 60 1.60 -15.04 -10.34
N PRO A 61 0.51 -15.78 -10.03
CA PRO A 61 0.43 -16.55 -8.80
C PRO A 61 1.52 -17.63 -8.67
N ARG A 62 2.19 -18.01 -9.76
CA ARG A 62 3.29 -18.99 -9.80
C ARG A 62 4.67 -18.33 -9.86
N ASP A 63 4.78 -17.03 -9.59
CA ASP A 63 6.07 -16.35 -9.56
C ASP A 63 6.98 -16.99 -8.49
N PRO A 64 8.23 -17.39 -8.83
CA PRO A 64 9.18 -17.94 -7.86
C PRO A 64 9.42 -17.06 -6.63
N ALA A 65 9.17 -15.76 -6.71
CA ALA A 65 9.25 -14.84 -5.57
C ALA A 65 8.26 -15.16 -4.43
N PHE A 66 7.24 -15.98 -4.70
CA PHE A 66 6.31 -16.49 -3.68
C PHE A 66 6.77 -17.81 -3.04
N ASP A 67 7.94 -18.34 -3.42
CA ASP A 67 8.50 -19.54 -2.78
C ASP A 67 8.90 -19.23 -1.32
N PRO A 68 8.26 -19.87 -0.31
CA PRO A 68 8.52 -19.59 1.09
C PRO A 68 9.92 -20.02 1.57
N SER A 69 10.69 -20.74 0.74
CA SER A 69 12.10 -21.08 0.99
C SER A 69 13.06 -19.97 0.56
N ASP A 70 12.60 -18.99 -0.23
CA ASP A 70 13.36 -17.79 -0.53
C ASP A 70 13.33 -16.85 0.69
N GLN A 71 14.50 -16.62 1.27
CA GLN A 71 14.71 -15.82 2.47
C GLN A 71 14.22 -14.37 2.32
N ALA A 72 13.94 -13.91 1.10
CA ALA A 72 13.35 -12.63 0.78
C ALA A 72 11.83 -12.53 1.07
N TYR A 73 11.10 -13.64 1.21
CA TYR A 73 9.64 -13.63 1.38
C TYR A 73 9.23 -13.88 2.83
N ARG A 74 8.78 -12.82 3.51
CA ARG A 74 8.04 -12.96 4.78
C ARG A 74 6.57 -13.29 4.47
N PRO A 75 5.95 -14.25 5.19
CA PRO A 75 4.72 -14.93 4.76
C PRO A 75 3.41 -14.15 4.97
N ASP A 76 3.45 -12.86 5.30
CA ASP A 76 2.25 -12.03 5.52
C ASP A 76 1.54 -11.59 4.23
N LEU A 77 2.02 -12.02 3.06
CA LEU A 77 1.57 -11.59 1.73
C LEU A 77 0.57 -12.53 1.03
N THR A 78 0.31 -13.73 1.54
CA THR A 78 -0.43 -14.77 0.80
C THR A 78 -1.97 -14.64 0.89
N GLN A 79 -2.51 -13.77 1.75
CA GLN A 79 -3.96 -13.62 1.87
C GLN A 79 -4.53 -12.63 0.84
N ARG A 80 -4.89 -13.12 -0.36
CA ARG A 80 -6.10 -12.72 -1.16
C ARG A 80 -6.04 -13.00 -2.67
N LEU A 81 -5.11 -13.81 -3.18
CA LEU A 81 -5.13 -14.20 -4.60
C LEU A 81 -6.31 -15.12 -5.00
N GLU A 82 -7.10 -15.65 -4.06
CA GLU A 82 -8.21 -16.58 -4.35
C GLU A 82 -9.59 -15.95 -4.56
N ARG A 83 -9.68 -14.62 -4.60
CA ARG A 83 -10.96 -13.94 -4.81
C ARG A 83 -10.71 -12.96 -5.92
N PHE A 84 -11.09 -13.31 -7.14
CA PHE A 84 -11.28 -12.49 -8.35
C PHE A 84 -10.83 -13.33 -9.58
N ASP A 85 -11.51 -14.47 -9.79
CA ASP A 85 -11.84 -14.94 -11.14
C ASP A 85 -13.13 -14.24 -11.60
#